data_AF-X1GKI7-F1
#
_entry.id   AF-X1GKI7-F1
#
_cell.length_a   1.000
_cell.length_b   1.000
_cell.length_c   1.000
_cell.angle_alpha   90.00
_cell.angle_beta   90.00
_cell.angle_gamma   90.00
#
_symmetry.space_group_name_H-M   'P 1'
#
loop_
_entity.id
_entity.type
_entity.pdbx_description
1 polymer ?
#
loop_
_entity_poly.entity_id
_entity_poly.type
_entity_poly.pdbx_seq_one_letter_code
_entity_poly.pdbx_strand_id
1 'polypeptide(L)' 'MRYDFVAAIGVCLDRDKRPVVVIAGDGSIQMNIQALQTTVYHELPIKILLFNNQVRY' A
#
# COMPACT_ATOMS: atom_id res chain seq x y z
N MET A 1 5.94 -5.63 -8.42
CA MET A 1 5.10 -6.62 -7.68
C MET A 1 3.67 -6.09 -7.68
N ARG A 2 2.62 -6.92 -7.55
CA ARG A 2 1.23 -6.48 -7.73
C ARG A 2 0.39 -6.45 -6.44
N TYR A 3 0.91 -6.93 -5.32
CA TYR A 3 0.09 -7.27 -4.15
C TYR A 3 0.57 -6.66 -2.84
N ASP A 4 1.67 -5.92 -2.85
CA ASP A 4 2.29 -5.33 -1.66
C ASP A 4 1.31 -4.44 -0.87
N PHE A 5 0.59 -3.55 -1.54
CA PHE A 5 -0.29 -2.61 -0.88
C PHE A 5 -1.57 -3.27 -0.33
N VAL A 6 -2.18 -4.16 -1.10
CA VAL A 6 -3.38 -4.92 -0.64
C VAL A 6 -3.04 -5.94 0.45
N ALA A 7 -1.85 -6.55 0.40
CA ALA A 7 -1.37 -7.43 1.47
C ALA A 7 -1.17 -6.66 2.78
N ALA A 8 -0.68 -5.42 2.71
CA ALA A 8 -0.50 -4.58 3.88
C ALA A 8 -1.83 -4.21 4.56
N ILE A 9 -2.90 -4.01 3.78
CA ILE A 9 -4.26 -3.85 4.32
C ILE A 9 -4.67 -5.10 5.09
N GLY A 10 -4.48 -6.29 4.50
CA GLY A 10 -4.79 -7.56 5.16
C GLY A 10 -4.02 -7.75 6.48
N VAL A 11 -2.70 -7.49 6.47
CA VAL A 11 -1.86 -7.55 7.68
C VAL A 11 -2.30 -6.52 8.72
N CYS A 12 -2.61 -5.29 8.30
CA CYS A 12 -3.05 -4.24 9.22
C CYS A 12 -4.38 -4.62 9.91
N LEU A 13 -5.30 -5.25 9.18
CA LEU A 13 -6.58 -5.73 9.73
C LEU A 13 -6.39 -6.92 10.66
N ASP A 14 -5.56 -7.90 10.29
CA ASP A 14 -5.21 -9.07 11.13
C ASP A 14 -4.51 -8.65 12.42
N ARG A 15 -3.69 -7.59 12.37
CA ARG A 15 -2.87 -7.12 13.49
C ARG A 15 -3.51 -5.99 14.28
N ASP A 16 -4.83 -5.94 14.34
CA ASP A 16 -5.60 -4.98 15.16
C ASP A 16 -5.16 -3.53 14.90
N LYS A 17 -5.11 -3.16 13.61
CA LYS A 17 -4.66 -1.85 13.13
C LYS A 17 -3.27 -1.43 13.63
N ARG A 18 -2.35 -2.36 13.88
CA ARG A 18 -0.95 -2.00 14.14
C ARG A 18 -0.34 -1.31 12.91
N PRO A 19 0.56 -0.33 13.09
CA PRO A 19 1.21 0.34 11.97
C PRO A 19 1.93 -0.64 11.04
N VAL A 20 1.72 -0.49 9.73
CA VAL A 20 2.37 -1.30 8.69
C VAL A 20 3.12 -0.38 7.75
N VAL A 21 4.33 -0.78 7.37
CA VAL A 21 5.15 -0.07 6.37
C VAL A 21 5.20 -0.90 5.10
N VAL A 22 4.81 -0.28 3.98
CA VAL A 22 4.90 -0.85 2.64
C VAL A 22 6.06 -0.21 1.91
N ILE A 23 6.91 -1.05 1.30
CA ILE A 23 7.97 -0.61 0.41
C ILE A 23 7.52 -0.97 -1.01
N ALA A 24 7.26 0.03 -1.84
CA ALA A 24 6.67 -0.19 -3.17
C ALA A 24 7.31 0.69 -4.23
N GLY A 25 7.41 0.16 -5.46
CA GLY A 25 7.75 0.95 -6.64
C GLY A 25 6.54 1.71 -7.19
N ASP A 26 6.78 2.77 -7.96
CA ASP A 26 5.76 3.55 -8.66
C ASP A 26 4.81 2.72 -9.53
N GLY A 27 5.32 1.73 -10.28
CA GLY A 27 4.49 0.80 -11.04
C GLY A 27 3.54 -0.02 -10.16
N SER A 28 4.02 -0.50 -9.02
CA SER A 28 3.22 -1.29 -8.07
C SER A 28 2.05 -0.48 -7.48
N ILE A 29 2.34 0.76 -7.09
CA ILE A 29 1.36 1.68 -6.53
C ILE A 29 0.33 2.11 -7.58
N GLN A 30 0.74 2.40 -8.82
CA GLN A 30 -0.19 2.74 -9.89
C GLN A 30 -1.21 1.61 -10.15
N MET A 31 -0.79 0.35 -10.05
CA MET A 31 -1.67 -0.80 -10.25
C MET A 31 -2.71 -1.01 -9.14
N ASN A 32 -2.46 -0.48 -7.94
CA ASN A 32 -3.30 -0.72 -6.75
C ASN A 32 -3.77 0.59 -6.08
N ILE A 33 -3.72 1.71 -6.78
CA ILE A 33 -4.00 3.03 -6.18
C ILE A 33 -5.41 3.13 -5.62
N GLN A 34 -6.37 2.37 -6.15
CA GLN A 34 -7.75 2.30 -5.66
C GLN A 34 -7.83 1.79 -4.21
N ALA A 35 -6.88 0.95 -3.77
CA ALA A 35 -6.82 0.45 -2.40
C ALA A 35 -6.46 1.55 -1.37
N LEU A 36 -6.00 2.71 -1.84
CA LEU A 36 -5.78 3.87 -0.98
C LEU A 36 -7.11 4.39 -0.41
N GLN A 37 -8.20 4.30 -1.18
CA GLN A 37 -9.53 4.61 -0.69
C GLN A 37 -9.88 3.75 0.53
N THR A 38 -9.66 2.44 0.46
CA THR A 38 -9.91 1.51 1.57
C THR A 38 -9.06 1.85 2.79
N THR A 39 -7.79 2.17 2.57
CA THR A 39 -6.84 2.55 3.64
C THR A 39 -7.32 3.79 4.39
N VAL A 40 -7.77 4.83 3.66
CA VAL A 40 -8.27 6.07 4.24
C VAL A 40 -9.64 5.86 4.91
N TYR A 41 -10.57 5.18 4.23
CA TYR A 41 -11.92 4.95 4.72
C TYR A 41 -11.96 4.18 6.06
N HIS A 42 -11.05 3.23 6.26
CA HIS A 42 -10.94 2.46 7.51
C HIS A 42 -9.93 3.02 8.50
N GLU A 43 -9.33 4.18 8.20
CA GLU A 43 -8.30 4.83 9.04
C GLU A 43 -7.15 3.88 9.39
N LEU A 44 -6.66 3.13 8.39
CA LEU A 44 -5.60 2.15 8.61
C LEU A 44 -4.24 2.85 8.68
N PRO A 45 -3.42 2.62 9.73
CA PRO A 45 -2.11 3.26 9.90
C PRO A 45 -1.03 2.64 9.01
N ILE A 46 -1.26 2.66 7.69
CA ILE A 46 -0.33 2.16 6.68
C ILE A 46 0.54 3.32 6.18
N LYS A 47 1.86 3.14 6.21
CA LYS A 47 2.84 4.08 5.64
C LYS A 47 3.43 3.49 4.38
N ILE A 48 3.45 4.28 3.30
CA ILE A 48 3.99 3.85 2.01
C ILE A 48 5.34 4.54 1.79
N LEU A 49 6.41 3.75 1.66
CA LEU A 49 7.71 4.20 1.19
C LEU A 49 7.78 3.94 -0.33
N LEU A 50 7.59 5.01 -1.09
CA LEU A 50 7.52 4.97 -2.55
C LEU A 50 8.89 5.14 -3.20
N PHE A 51 9.32 4.12 -3.94
CA PHE A 51 10.48 4.18 -4.83
C PHE A 51 10.01 4.60 -6.21
N ASN A 52 10.18 5.89 -6.52
CA ASN A 52 9.82 6.46 -7.79
C ASN A 52 11.04 6.50 -8.73
N ASN A 53 11.09 5.57 -9.68
CA ASN A 53 12.16 5.51 -10.69
C ASN A 53 11.70 6.01 -12.07
N GLN A 54 10.45 6.47 -12.20
CA GLN A 54 9.86 7.07 -13.41
C GLN A 54 10.05 6.25 -14.69
N VAL A 55 10.18 4.93 -14.57
CA VAL A 55 10.31 4.07 -15.75
C VAL A 55 9.01 4.12 -16.52
N ARG A 56 9.04 4.78 -17.70
CA ARG A 56 7.93 4.79 -18.66
C ARG A 56 7.90 3.46 -19.39
N TYR A 57 6.87 2.67 -19.16
CA TYR A 57 6.48 1.55 -20.01
C TYR A 57 5.73 2.07 -21.24
#